data_AF-A0A096PFH6-F1
#
_entry.id   AF-A0A096PFH6-F1
#
_cell.length_a   1.000
_cell.length_b   1.000
_cell.length_c   1.000
_cell.angle_alpha   90.00
_cell.angle_beta   90.00
_cell.angle_gamma   90.00
#
_symmetry.space_group_name_H-M   'P 1'
#
loop_
_entity.id
_entity.type
_entity.pdbx_description
1 polymer ?
#
loop_
_entity_poly.entity_id
_entity_poly.type
_entity_poly.pdbx_seq_one_letter_code
_entity_poly.pdbx_strand_id
1 'polypeptide(L)'
;MAENPFANKLEITDVVNRKEDAYLIERDYRTSVRAVMLAPHTWFHASNNPNFVSPVEFLHKLPAEIHKAGTTLQELSIQCSEPRNSAKLRMSPSEKTSLIESIQNLKSLTFNGIGETNGGAWFFGRQPDSRDIALDFISTLLQPSGLEHLTLVFSKFAPVSCSVSEVMKGAHHEGLKQLCLSGATWHPGELGQYLVHIKGPCDVTLKSVVLLSGKWEEEVDNLRSLSTVSIQITDLSGAEFDDQQFRVLWAPEGEIELNRYLQRATSVNPFTNKNIE
;
A
#
# COMPACT_ATOMS: atom_id res chain seq x y z
N MET A 1 39.72 7.76 -1.62
CA MET A 1 38.43 7.70 -0.92
C MET A 1 37.44 7.09 -1.88
N ALA A 2 36.93 5.89 -1.59
CA ALA A 2 35.92 5.26 -2.44
C ALA A 2 34.56 5.88 -2.09
N GLU A 3 33.90 6.46 -3.09
CA GLU A 3 32.51 6.89 -2.97
C GLU A 3 31.66 5.65 -2.66
N ASN A 4 31.09 5.61 -1.47
CA ASN A 4 30.15 4.57 -1.08
C ASN A 4 28.86 4.83 -1.88
N PRO A 5 28.41 3.94 -2.78
CA PRO A 5 27.16 4.13 -3.50
C PRO A 5 26.01 3.87 -2.52
N PHE A 6 25.65 4.87 -1.72
CA PHE A 6 24.61 4.71 -0.70
C PHE A 6 23.28 4.37 -1.38
N ALA A 7 22.84 3.13 -1.22
CA ALA A 7 21.51 2.70 -1.60
C ALA A 7 20.48 3.37 -0.66
N ASN A 8 19.91 4.49 -1.09
CA ASN A 8 18.82 5.20 -0.41
C ASN A 8 17.44 4.52 -0.61
N LYS A 9 17.40 3.40 -1.34
CA LYS A 9 16.21 2.64 -1.68
C LYS A 9 16.34 1.20 -1.18
N LEU A 10 15.35 0.78 -0.40
CA LEU A 10 15.14 -0.59 0.05
C LEU A 10 13.95 -1.21 -0.68
N GLU A 11 14.20 -2.27 -1.44
CA GLU A 11 13.17 -3.10 -2.05
C GLU A 11 13.21 -4.49 -1.39
N ILE A 12 12.05 -4.95 -0.94
CA ILE A 12 11.85 -6.26 -0.34
C ILE A 12 10.76 -6.92 -1.17
N THR A 13 11.11 -7.95 -1.93
CA THR A 13 10.16 -8.71 -2.73
C THR A 13 10.31 -10.21 -2.50
N ASP A 14 9.20 -10.92 -2.35
CA ASP A 14 9.17 -12.39 -2.42
C ASP A 14 8.64 -12.89 -3.76
N VAL A 15 8.34 -11.98 -4.70
CA VAL A 15 7.86 -12.27 -6.06
C VAL A 15 9.03 -12.48 -7.02
N VAL A 16 9.14 -13.67 -7.61
CA VAL A 16 10.07 -14.02 -8.68
C VAL A 16 9.56 -13.38 -9.97
N ASN A 17 10.04 -12.17 -10.24
CA ASN A 17 9.98 -11.65 -11.60
C ASN A 17 10.95 -12.48 -12.47
N ARG A 18 10.42 -13.47 -13.21
CA ARG A 18 11.19 -14.27 -14.19
C ARG A 18 11.73 -13.47 -15.38
N LYS A 19 11.57 -12.14 -15.40
CA LYS A 19 12.18 -11.28 -16.42
C LYS A 19 13.62 -10.97 -16.00
N GLU A 20 14.50 -11.86 -16.44
CA GLU A 20 15.93 -11.68 -16.67
C GLU A 20 16.66 -10.78 -15.66
N ASP A 21 17.42 -11.42 -14.78
CA ASP A 21 18.56 -10.86 -14.04
C ASP A 21 19.70 -10.41 -14.99
N ALA A 22 19.39 -9.66 -16.05
CA ALA A 22 20.36 -9.11 -17.00
C ALA A 22 21.30 -8.08 -16.34
N TYR A 23 20.94 -7.57 -15.17
CA TYR A 23 21.75 -6.61 -14.41
C TYR A 23 22.97 -7.22 -13.69
N LEU A 24 23.12 -8.55 -13.68
CA LEU A 24 24.23 -9.24 -13.00
C LEU A 24 25.39 -9.64 -13.91
N ILE A 25 25.32 -9.35 -15.21
CA ILE A 25 26.43 -9.70 -16.13
C ILE A 25 27.59 -8.68 -16.06
N GLU A 26 27.37 -7.46 -15.55
CA GLU A 26 28.35 -6.36 -15.73
C GLU A 26 28.86 -5.61 -14.49
N ARG A 27 28.57 -6.02 -13.24
CA ARG A 27 29.13 -5.30 -12.07
C ARG A 27 29.79 -6.18 -11.02
N ASP A 28 30.98 -5.73 -10.62
CA ASP A 28 31.87 -6.31 -9.63
C ASP A 28 31.13 -6.59 -8.32
N TYR A 29 31.17 -7.86 -7.92
CA TYR A 29 30.47 -8.47 -6.77
C TYR A 29 30.70 -7.73 -5.45
N ARG A 30 31.78 -6.94 -5.35
CA ARG A 30 32.16 -6.19 -4.14
C ARG A 30 31.44 -4.85 -3.98
N THR A 31 30.85 -4.29 -5.05
CA THR A 31 30.25 -2.95 -5.02
C THR A 31 28.75 -2.95 -4.68
N SER A 32 28.16 -4.12 -4.43
CA SER A 32 26.73 -4.26 -4.15
C SER A 32 26.49 -5.24 -3.00
N VAL A 33 26.50 -4.72 -1.77
CA VAL A 33 25.85 -5.37 -0.59
C VAL A 33 24.38 -5.75 -0.89
N ARG A 34 23.82 -5.20 -1.98
CA ARG A 34 22.46 -5.38 -2.51
C ARG A 34 22.06 -6.77 -3.01
N ALA A 35 22.95 -7.68 -3.42
CA ALA A 35 22.51 -8.83 -4.25
C ALA A 35 22.25 -10.15 -3.52
N VAL A 36 22.91 -10.44 -2.39
CA VAL A 36 22.96 -11.83 -1.88
C VAL A 36 21.94 -12.14 -0.77
N MET A 37 21.49 -11.13 -0.01
CA MET A 37 20.57 -11.37 1.12
C MET A 37 19.07 -11.15 0.79
N LEU A 38 18.75 -10.56 -0.38
CA LEU A 38 17.41 -10.03 -0.67
C LEU A 38 16.80 -10.46 -2.01
N ALA A 39 17.36 -11.47 -2.69
CA ALA A 39 16.80 -11.95 -3.95
C ALA A 39 15.59 -12.90 -3.69
N PRO A 40 14.39 -12.64 -4.25
CA PRO A 40 13.20 -13.47 -4.05
C PRO A 40 13.44 -14.96 -4.37
N HIS A 41 14.19 -15.23 -5.44
CA HIS A 41 14.49 -16.59 -5.86
C HIS A 41 15.38 -17.32 -4.86
N THR A 42 16.30 -16.63 -4.16
CA THR A 42 17.14 -17.26 -3.13
C THR A 42 16.33 -17.58 -1.88
N TRP A 43 15.26 -16.83 -1.56
CA TRP A 43 14.36 -17.14 -0.46
C TRP A 43 13.50 -18.35 -0.75
N PHE A 44 12.95 -18.47 -1.98
CA PHE A 44 12.21 -19.66 -2.39
C PHE A 44 13.07 -20.92 -2.29
N HIS A 45 14.30 -20.88 -2.81
CA HIS A 45 15.25 -21.99 -2.71
C HIS A 45 15.69 -22.28 -1.27
N ALA A 46 15.94 -21.24 -0.46
CA ALA A 46 16.34 -21.38 0.94
C ALA A 46 15.19 -21.79 1.86
N SER A 47 13.93 -21.60 1.46
CA SER A 47 12.75 -21.97 2.24
C SER A 47 12.62 -23.48 2.50
N ASN A 48 13.35 -24.31 1.74
CA ASN A 48 13.49 -25.74 1.96
C ASN A 48 14.43 -26.10 3.12
N ASN A 49 15.21 -25.13 3.62
CA ASN A 49 16.03 -25.31 4.80
C ASN A 49 15.21 -24.99 6.06
N PRO A 50 15.06 -25.94 7.01
CA PRO A 50 14.27 -25.72 8.23
C PRO A 50 14.83 -24.61 9.14
N ASN A 51 16.09 -24.21 8.96
CA ASN A 51 16.72 -23.12 9.71
C ASN A 51 16.62 -21.76 9.00
N PHE A 52 16.05 -21.71 7.80
CA PHE A 52 15.87 -20.45 7.08
C PHE A 52 14.74 -19.63 7.69
N VAL A 53 15.04 -18.39 8.05
CA VAL A 53 14.05 -17.40 8.47
C VAL A 53 13.87 -16.42 7.32
N SER A 54 12.66 -16.39 6.73
CA SER A 54 12.34 -15.45 5.65
C SER A 54 12.48 -14.01 6.12
N PRO A 55 13.05 -13.09 5.32
CA PRO A 55 13.08 -11.65 5.65
C PRO A 55 11.72 -11.01 5.88
N VAL A 56 10.66 -11.63 5.35
CA VAL A 56 9.26 -11.28 5.62
C VAL A 56 8.91 -11.40 7.12
N GLU A 57 9.62 -12.23 7.88
CA GLU A 57 9.40 -12.42 9.32
C GLU A 57 10.00 -11.30 10.18
N PHE A 58 10.85 -10.42 9.62
CA PHE A 58 11.54 -9.37 10.37
C PHE A 58 11.57 -8.02 9.64
N LEU A 59 10.52 -7.74 8.86
CA LEU A 59 10.36 -6.51 8.07
C LEU A 59 10.59 -5.24 8.89
N HIS A 60 10.07 -5.20 10.13
CA HIS A 60 10.21 -4.03 11.00
C HIS A 60 11.65 -3.77 11.49
N LYS A 61 12.52 -4.77 11.49
CA LYS A 61 13.91 -4.64 11.96
C LYS A 61 14.84 -4.12 10.87
N LEU A 62 14.54 -4.42 9.60
CA LEU A 62 15.43 -4.10 8.48
C LEU A 62 15.71 -2.60 8.34
N PRO A 63 14.70 -1.69 8.33
CA PRO A 63 14.97 -0.25 8.26
C PRO A 63 15.80 0.25 9.45
N ALA A 64 15.52 -0.26 10.66
CA ALA A 64 16.24 0.13 11.87
C ALA A 64 17.73 -0.28 11.82
N GLU A 65 18.04 -1.49 11.36
CA GLU A 65 19.43 -1.95 11.22
C GLU A 65 20.18 -1.20 10.11
N ILE A 66 19.52 -0.87 8.99
CA ILE A 66 20.10 -0.04 7.92
C ILE A 66 20.44 1.36 8.45
N HIS A 67 19.54 1.94 9.24
CA HIS A 67 19.76 3.24 9.87
C HIS A 67 20.92 3.21 10.87
N LYS A 68 21.02 2.17 11.71
CA LYS A 68 22.17 1.98 12.62
C LYS A 68 23.49 1.83 11.87
N ALA A 69 23.47 1.28 10.66
CA ALA A 69 24.64 1.21 9.78
C ALA A 69 25.00 2.55 9.12
N GLY A 70 24.30 3.64 9.44
CA GLY A 70 24.57 4.98 8.94
C GLY A 70 23.95 5.28 7.57
N THR A 71 22.98 4.48 7.12
CA THR A 71 22.28 4.70 5.84
C THR A 71 20.88 5.25 6.07
N THR A 72 20.52 6.32 5.36
CA THR A 72 19.18 6.92 5.39
C THR A 72 18.36 6.46 4.20
N LEU A 73 17.18 5.88 4.47
CA LEU A 73 16.24 5.48 3.42
C LEU A 73 15.37 6.66 3.00
N GLN A 74 15.27 6.85 1.68
CA GLN A 74 14.33 7.77 1.03
C GLN A 74 13.18 7.01 0.36
N GLU A 75 13.39 5.75 0.00
CA GLU A 75 12.38 4.91 -0.65
C GLU A 75 12.32 3.52 0.00
N LEU A 76 11.10 3.05 0.26
CA LEU A 76 10.81 1.72 0.81
C LEU A 76 9.70 1.07 -0.02
N SER A 77 10.01 -0.08 -0.61
CA SER A 77 9.03 -0.89 -1.33
C SER A 77 8.99 -2.29 -0.74
N ILE A 78 7.85 -2.67 -0.18
CA ILE A 78 7.59 -3.99 0.37
C ILE A 78 6.54 -4.66 -0.53
N GLN A 79 6.92 -5.74 -1.20
CA GLN A 79 6.05 -6.56 -2.03
C GLN A 79 6.20 -8.03 -1.64
N CYS A 80 5.46 -8.47 -0.62
CA CYS A 80 5.62 -9.84 -0.14
C CYS A 80 4.31 -10.47 0.33
N SER A 81 4.29 -11.80 0.34
CA SER A 81 3.25 -12.59 1.01
C SER A 81 3.23 -12.31 2.51
N GLU A 82 2.15 -12.73 3.17
CA GLU A 82 2.08 -12.69 4.65
C GLU A 82 3.22 -13.51 5.27
N PRO A 83 3.81 -13.06 6.39
CA PRO A 83 4.71 -13.91 7.18
C PRO A 83 4.03 -15.24 7.53
N ARG A 84 4.81 -16.34 7.59
CA ARG A 84 4.28 -17.63 8.07
C ARG A 84 3.87 -17.52 9.55
N ASN A 85 4.56 -16.68 10.31
CA ASN A 85 4.24 -16.37 11.69
C ASN A 85 4.13 -14.86 11.91
N SER A 86 2.91 -14.33 11.81
CA SER A 86 2.64 -12.90 11.98
C SER A 86 3.06 -12.37 13.37
N ALA A 87 3.18 -13.23 14.39
CA ALA A 87 3.71 -12.84 15.70
C ALA A 87 5.16 -12.32 15.65
N LYS A 88 5.95 -12.69 14.63
CA LYS A 88 7.30 -12.15 14.46
C LYS A 88 7.33 -10.70 13.97
N LEU A 89 6.22 -10.16 13.47
CA LEU A 89 6.08 -8.73 13.18
C LEU A 89 5.68 -7.91 14.41
N ARG A 90 5.37 -8.54 15.55
CA ARG A 90 4.99 -7.82 16.77
C ARG A 90 6.14 -6.94 17.26
N MET A 91 5.86 -5.65 17.43
CA MET A 91 6.85 -4.66 17.88
C MET A 91 6.57 -4.24 19.32
N SER A 92 7.64 -4.22 20.13
CA SER A 92 7.65 -3.49 21.40
C SER A 92 7.57 -1.96 21.16
N PRO A 93 7.18 -1.15 22.16
CA PRO A 93 7.18 0.31 22.02
C PRO A 93 8.52 0.90 21.56
N SER A 94 9.64 0.36 22.06
CA SER A 94 10.98 0.80 21.64
C SER A 94 11.30 0.42 20.19
N GLU A 95 10.85 -0.75 19.72
CA GLU A 95 11.02 -1.15 18.31
C GLU A 95 10.19 -0.24 17.39
N LYS A 96 8.98 0.16 17.80
CA LYS A 96 8.17 1.14 17.04
C LYS A 96 8.88 2.47 16.92
N THR A 97 9.34 3.04 18.03
CA THR A 97 10.08 4.30 18.01
C THR A 97 11.32 4.19 17.13
N SER A 98 12.10 3.12 17.27
CA SER A 98 13.29 2.89 16.46
C SER A 98 12.97 2.75 14.96
N LEU A 99 11.85 2.10 14.61
CA LEU A 99 11.40 2.02 13.23
C LEU A 99 11.05 3.42 12.71
N ILE A 100 10.17 4.16 13.39
CA ILE A 100 9.75 5.51 12.98
C ILE A 100 10.96 6.43 12.76
N GLU A 101 11.91 6.45 13.69
CA GLU A 101 13.15 7.22 13.57
C GLU A 101 13.96 6.81 12.34
N SER A 102 14.04 5.51 12.04
CA SER A 102 14.80 4.99 10.89
C SER A 102 14.21 5.36 9.53
N ILE A 103 12.89 5.60 9.47
CA ILE A 103 12.15 5.95 8.25
C ILE A 103 11.67 7.41 8.23
N GLN A 104 12.15 8.26 9.14
CA GLN A 104 11.70 9.66 9.22
C GLN A 104 11.95 10.49 7.94
N ASN A 105 12.96 10.10 7.15
CA ASN A 105 13.34 10.77 5.89
C ASN A 105 12.70 10.11 4.65
N LEU A 106 11.79 9.16 4.86
CA LEU A 106 11.15 8.43 3.78
C LEU A 106 10.27 9.37 2.94
N LYS A 107 10.48 9.35 1.63
CA LYS A 107 9.74 10.13 0.63
C LYS A 107 8.74 9.29 -0.14
N SER A 108 9.06 8.02 -0.34
CA SER A 108 8.21 7.08 -1.06
C SER A 108 8.03 5.79 -0.26
N LEU A 109 6.77 5.39 -0.07
CA LEU A 109 6.40 4.12 0.52
C LEU A 109 5.48 3.36 -0.43
N THR A 110 5.89 2.15 -0.80
CA THR A 110 5.03 1.17 -1.46
C THR A 110 4.88 -0.03 -0.54
N PHE A 111 3.64 -0.35 -0.19
CA PHE A 111 3.30 -1.59 0.48
C PHE A 111 2.32 -2.37 -0.39
N ASN A 112 2.75 -3.53 -0.86
CA ASN A 112 1.98 -4.44 -1.67
C ASN A 112 1.93 -5.80 -1.00
N GLY A 113 0.77 -6.11 -0.41
CA GLY A 113 0.55 -7.40 0.27
C GLY A 113 0.28 -8.56 -0.68
N ILE A 114 0.52 -8.42 -2.00
CA ILE A 114 0.39 -9.50 -3.00
C ILE A 114 1.74 -10.20 -3.14
N GLY A 115 1.81 -11.46 -2.70
CA GLY A 115 2.94 -12.37 -2.95
C GLY A 115 2.65 -13.49 -3.95
N GLU A 116 3.64 -14.36 -4.19
CA GLU A 116 3.63 -15.36 -5.29
C GLU A 116 2.61 -16.47 -5.19
N THR A 117 2.26 -16.89 -3.98
CA THR A 117 1.41 -18.07 -3.85
C THR A 117 0.00 -17.68 -4.27
N ASN A 118 -0.65 -18.46 -5.14
CA ASN A 118 -2.06 -18.28 -5.47
C ASN A 118 -2.87 -18.37 -4.15
N GLY A 119 -3.19 -17.22 -3.55
CA GLY A 119 -3.73 -17.12 -2.18
C GLY A 119 -2.79 -16.55 -1.10
N GLY A 120 -1.62 -16.03 -1.46
CA GLY A 120 -0.57 -15.45 -0.62
C GLY A 120 -0.73 -13.97 -0.30
N ALA A 121 -1.89 -13.40 -0.61
CA ALA A 121 -2.28 -12.10 -0.10
C ALA A 121 -2.20 -12.09 1.43
N TRP A 122 -1.80 -10.96 2.03
CA TRP A 122 -1.97 -10.76 3.48
C TRP A 122 -3.44 -10.99 3.85
N PHE A 123 -3.73 -12.08 4.57
CA PHE A 123 -5.08 -12.47 4.93
C PHE A 123 -5.18 -12.59 6.46
N PHE A 124 -5.69 -11.52 7.06
CA PHE A 124 -5.76 -11.29 8.50
C PHE A 124 -6.67 -12.25 9.30
N GLY A 125 -7.23 -13.27 8.65
CA GLY A 125 -8.09 -14.28 9.28
C GLY A 125 -7.39 -15.61 9.61
N ARG A 126 -6.09 -15.79 9.31
CA ARG A 126 -5.43 -17.10 9.50
C ARG A 126 -5.00 -17.39 10.93
N GLN A 127 -4.60 -16.37 11.69
CA GLN A 127 -4.09 -16.53 13.06
C GLN A 127 -4.78 -15.53 13.99
N PRO A 128 -5.04 -15.89 15.27
CA PRO A 128 -5.43 -14.92 16.29
C PRO A 128 -4.45 -13.75 16.33
N ASP A 129 -4.96 -12.52 16.48
CA ASP A 129 -4.19 -11.26 16.53
C ASP A 129 -3.39 -10.88 15.26
N SER A 130 -3.38 -11.70 14.20
CA SER A 130 -2.62 -11.41 12.97
C SER A 130 -3.03 -10.09 12.33
N ARG A 131 -4.34 -9.78 12.36
CA ARG A 131 -4.91 -8.49 11.97
C ARG A 131 -4.25 -7.34 12.70
N ASP A 132 -4.32 -7.36 14.03
CA ASP A 132 -3.89 -6.22 14.85
C ASP A 132 -2.37 -6.02 14.76
N ILE A 133 -1.60 -7.10 14.66
CA ILE A 133 -0.14 -7.01 14.47
C ILE A 133 0.20 -6.41 13.11
N ALA A 134 -0.47 -6.84 12.04
CA ALA A 134 -0.24 -6.30 10.71
C ALA A 134 -0.65 -4.84 10.60
N LEU A 135 -1.82 -4.48 11.16
CA LEU A 135 -2.27 -3.09 11.23
C LEU A 135 -1.26 -2.23 11.98
N ASP A 136 -0.82 -2.68 13.16
CA ASP A 136 0.18 -1.97 13.95
C ASP A 136 1.49 -1.75 13.18
N PHE A 137 1.94 -2.76 12.43
CA PHE A 137 3.11 -2.65 11.56
C PHE A 137 2.91 -1.63 10.42
N ILE A 138 1.85 -1.76 9.64
CA ILE A 138 1.60 -0.90 8.48
C ILE A 138 1.34 0.55 8.94
N SER A 139 0.53 0.75 9.99
CA SER A 139 0.29 2.07 10.57
C SER A 139 1.56 2.72 11.11
N THR A 140 2.51 1.93 11.64
CA THR A 140 3.83 2.45 12.05
C THR A 140 4.65 2.93 10.86
N LEU A 141 4.61 2.23 9.72
CA LEU A 141 5.29 2.66 8.48
C LEU A 141 4.71 3.96 7.92
N LEU A 142 3.46 4.29 8.24
CA LEU A 142 2.75 5.50 7.81
C LEU A 142 2.91 6.68 8.77
N GLN A 143 3.66 6.54 9.87
CA GLN A 143 3.89 7.66 10.79
C GLN A 143 4.77 8.80 10.25
N PRO A 144 5.77 8.57 9.36
CA PRO A 144 6.60 9.65 8.84
C PRO A 144 5.79 10.68 8.05
N SER A 145 5.79 11.92 8.52
CA SER A 145 5.06 13.03 7.89
C SER A 145 5.65 13.49 6.56
N GLY A 146 6.90 13.13 6.27
CA GLY A 146 7.65 13.57 5.09
C GLY A 146 7.31 12.83 3.78
N LEU A 147 6.35 11.91 3.80
CA LEU A 147 5.94 11.11 2.64
C LEU A 147 5.34 11.99 1.53
N GLU A 148 5.86 11.81 0.32
CA GLU A 148 5.39 12.48 -0.91
C GLU A 148 4.64 11.51 -1.82
N HIS A 149 5.00 10.23 -1.79
CA HIS A 149 4.38 9.18 -2.61
C HIS A 149 4.00 8.00 -1.71
N LEU A 150 2.73 7.62 -1.75
CA LEU A 150 2.20 6.51 -0.98
C LEU A 150 1.42 5.56 -1.89
N THR A 151 1.85 4.31 -1.96
CA THR A 151 1.12 3.24 -2.64
C THR A 151 0.80 2.12 -1.64
N LEU A 152 -0.49 1.87 -1.45
CA LEU A 152 -0.99 0.77 -0.63
C LEU A 152 -1.82 -0.15 -1.52
N VAL A 153 -1.31 -1.35 -1.75
CA VAL A 153 -1.99 -2.40 -2.51
C VAL A 153 -2.42 -3.50 -1.56
N PHE A 154 -3.71 -3.51 -1.33
CA PHE A 154 -4.41 -4.55 -0.60
C PHE A 154 -5.07 -5.45 -1.63
N SER A 155 -4.73 -6.72 -1.67
CA SER A 155 -5.49 -7.66 -2.52
C SER A 155 -6.70 -8.24 -1.81
N LYS A 156 -6.66 -8.27 -0.48
CA LYS A 156 -7.65 -8.92 0.40
C LYS A 156 -7.59 -8.35 1.82
N PHE A 157 -7.81 -7.05 2.03
CA PHE A 157 -8.64 -6.74 3.20
C PHE A 157 -9.92 -7.47 2.90
N ALA A 158 -10.24 -8.53 3.66
CA ALA A 158 -11.52 -9.17 3.49
C ALA A 158 -12.57 -8.03 3.47
N PRO A 159 -13.47 -7.97 2.48
CA PRO A 159 -14.43 -6.86 2.33
C PRO A 159 -15.42 -6.72 3.51
N VAL A 160 -15.10 -7.26 4.69
CA VAL A 160 -15.99 -7.42 5.83
C VAL A 160 -15.36 -6.97 7.16
N SER A 161 -14.10 -6.52 7.25
CA SER A 161 -13.54 -6.26 8.60
C SER A 161 -12.45 -5.22 8.81
N CYS A 162 -12.01 -4.42 7.83
CA CYS A 162 -11.06 -3.34 8.15
C CYS A 162 -11.13 -2.20 7.15
N SER A 163 -11.45 -0.99 7.64
CA SER A 163 -11.35 0.20 6.81
C SER A 163 -9.88 0.62 6.63
N VAL A 164 -9.54 1.16 5.46
CA VAL A 164 -8.25 1.82 5.23
C VAL A 164 -8.02 2.96 6.23
N SER A 165 -9.09 3.55 6.79
CA SER A 165 -8.99 4.56 7.85
C SER A 165 -8.32 4.02 9.12
N GLU A 166 -8.50 2.74 9.44
CA GLU A 166 -7.84 2.09 10.57
C GLU A 166 -6.33 1.96 10.33
N VAL A 167 -5.93 1.66 9.10
CA VAL A 167 -4.53 1.56 8.67
C VAL A 167 -3.86 2.93 8.70
N MET A 168 -4.55 3.95 8.19
CA MET A 168 -4.05 5.31 8.06
C MET A 168 -4.26 6.15 9.32
N LYS A 169 -4.75 5.54 10.40
CA LYS A 169 -5.05 6.25 11.64
C LYS A 169 -3.81 6.95 12.20
N GLY A 170 -3.91 8.27 12.39
CA GLY A 170 -2.83 9.10 12.91
C GLY A 170 -1.75 9.46 11.88
N ALA A 171 -1.88 9.02 10.63
CA ALA A 171 -0.99 9.44 9.54
C ALA A 171 -1.39 10.84 9.06
N HIS A 172 -0.43 11.78 9.05
CA HIS A 172 -0.64 13.16 8.62
C HIS A 172 0.38 13.54 7.54
N HIS A 173 0.09 13.17 6.29
CA HIS A 173 0.97 13.41 5.15
C HIS A 173 0.61 14.74 4.46
N GLU A 174 0.86 15.86 5.12
CA GLU A 174 0.48 17.20 4.60
C GLU A 174 1.12 17.51 3.22
N GLY A 175 2.29 16.93 2.95
CA GLY A 175 3.06 17.11 1.71
C GLY A 175 2.87 16.01 0.66
N LEU A 176 1.85 15.15 0.81
CA LEU A 176 1.61 14.05 -0.12
C LEU A 176 1.25 14.59 -1.52
N LYS A 177 1.95 14.09 -2.54
CA LYS A 177 1.75 14.44 -3.96
C LYS A 177 1.05 13.33 -4.72
N GLN A 178 1.25 12.08 -4.31
CA GLN A 178 0.62 10.93 -4.95
C GLN A 178 0.14 9.91 -3.91
N LEU A 179 -1.10 9.48 -4.05
CA LEU A 179 -1.71 8.40 -3.29
C LEU A 179 -2.27 7.36 -4.25
N CYS A 180 -1.82 6.11 -4.14
CA CYS A 180 -2.42 4.99 -4.85
C CYS A 180 -2.97 4.00 -3.83
N LEU A 181 -4.28 3.78 -3.86
CA LEU A 181 -4.96 2.77 -3.06
C LEU A 181 -5.55 1.71 -4.00
N SER A 182 -5.16 0.46 -3.82
CA SER A 182 -5.72 -0.66 -4.58
C SER A 182 -6.33 -1.68 -3.61
N GLY A 183 -7.55 -2.15 -3.90
CA GLY A 183 -8.29 -3.09 -3.04
C GLY A 183 -8.59 -2.56 -1.64
N ALA A 184 -8.62 -1.24 -1.49
CA ALA A 184 -8.95 -0.58 -0.24
C ALA A 184 -10.46 -0.54 -0.01
N THR A 185 -10.87 -0.62 1.25
CA THR A 185 -12.26 -0.52 1.68
C THR A 185 -12.44 0.61 2.70
N TRP A 186 -13.55 1.35 2.67
CA TRP A 186 -13.83 2.40 3.66
C TRP A 186 -15.33 2.66 3.84
N HIS A 187 -15.68 3.36 4.92
CA HIS A 187 -16.99 3.94 5.15
C HIS A 187 -17.08 5.36 4.57
N PRO A 188 -18.29 5.84 4.24
CA PRO A 188 -18.50 7.18 3.68
C PRO A 188 -17.79 8.28 4.47
N GLY A 189 -17.12 9.18 3.75
CA GLY A 189 -16.41 10.34 4.29
C GLY A 189 -15.04 10.05 4.92
N GLU A 190 -14.68 8.80 5.20
CA GLU A 190 -13.40 8.47 5.84
C GLU A 190 -12.20 8.86 4.96
N LEU A 191 -12.25 8.54 3.67
CA LEU A 191 -11.19 8.90 2.73
C LEU A 191 -11.11 10.43 2.59
N GLY A 192 -12.26 11.11 2.50
CA GLY A 192 -12.33 12.57 2.45
C GLY A 192 -11.68 13.23 3.67
N GLN A 193 -11.96 12.72 4.88
CA GLN A 193 -11.35 13.22 6.12
C GLN A 193 -9.83 13.11 6.08
N TYR A 194 -9.28 12.01 5.57
CA TYR A 194 -7.83 11.86 5.39
C TYR A 194 -7.29 12.90 4.39
N LEU A 195 -7.89 12.99 3.20
CA LEU A 195 -7.43 13.83 2.10
C LEU A 195 -7.47 15.34 2.41
N VAL A 196 -8.40 15.80 3.25
CA VAL A 196 -8.51 17.22 3.68
C VAL A 196 -7.23 17.74 4.36
N HIS A 197 -6.40 16.86 4.94
CA HIS A 197 -5.16 17.27 5.60
C HIS A 197 -4.02 17.60 4.62
N ILE A 198 -4.17 17.29 3.32
CA ILE A 198 -3.13 17.51 2.32
C ILE A 198 -3.13 18.99 1.89
N LYS A 199 -1.98 19.66 2.05
CA LYS A 199 -1.84 21.12 1.87
C LYS A 199 -1.47 21.55 0.45
N GLY A 200 -1.41 20.62 -0.51
CA GLY A 200 -1.02 20.90 -1.89
C GLY A 200 -1.70 19.97 -2.91
N PRO A 201 -1.39 20.14 -4.21
CA PRO A 201 -1.90 19.27 -5.26
C PRO A 201 -1.51 17.80 -5.00
N CYS A 202 -2.50 16.92 -5.03
CA CYS A 202 -2.28 15.48 -4.86
C CYS A 202 -3.06 14.68 -5.90
N ASP A 203 -2.37 13.78 -6.59
CA ASP A 203 -2.97 12.81 -7.50
C ASP A 203 -3.35 11.54 -6.71
N VAL A 204 -4.63 11.21 -6.72
CA VAL A 204 -5.19 10.05 -6.03
C VAL A 204 -5.70 9.04 -7.04
N THR A 205 -5.16 7.84 -7.00
CA THR A 205 -5.59 6.71 -7.82
C THR A 205 -6.22 5.65 -6.93
N LEU A 206 -7.48 5.31 -7.20
CA LEU A 206 -8.27 4.32 -6.48
C LEU A 206 -8.58 3.16 -7.44
N LYS A 207 -8.17 1.94 -7.09
CA LYS A 207 -8.36 0.74 -7.93
C LYS A 207 -9.04 -0.38 -7.16
N SER A 208 -10.04 -1.03 -7.73
CA SER A 208 -10.72 -2.18 -7.11
C SER A 208 -11.22 -1.86 -5.69
N VAL A 209 -11.86 -0.71 -5.51
CA VAL A 209 -12.19 -0.17 -4.17
C VAL A 209 -13.62 -0.49 -3.74
N VAL A 210 -13.84 -0.58 -2.41
CA VAL A 210 -15.13 -0.97 -1.83
C VAL A 210 -15.63 0.09 -0.84
N LEU A 211 -16.85 0.58 -1.04
CA LEU A 211 -17.57 1.37 -0.04
C LEU A 211 -18.39 0.43 0.86
N LEU A 212 -18.01 0.34 2.14
CA LEU A 212 -18.56 -0.64 3.09
C LEU A 212 -20.02 -0.39 3.48
N SER A 213 -20.52 0.83 3.29
CA SER A 213 -21.88 1.24 3.66
C SER A 213 -22.26 2.53 2.93
N GLY A 214 -23.56 2.88 2.88
CA GLY A 214 -24.01 4.11 2.23
C GLY A 214 -23.99 4.00 0.71
N LYS A 215 -23.97 5.15 0.03
CA LYS A 215 -24.05 5.24 -1.43
C LYS A 215 -22.82 5.91 -2.02
N TRP A 216 -22.34 5.40 -3.15
CA TRP A 216 -21.26 6.02 -3.89
C TRP A 216 -21.63 7.41 -4.41
N GLU A 217 -22.90 7.65 -4.74
CA GLU A 217 -23.42 8.98 -5.13
C GLU A 217 -22.93 10.09 -4.18
N GLU A 218 -23.13 9.89 -2.87
CA GLU A 218 -22.77 10.85 -1.84
C GLU A 218 -21.24 10.92 -1.64
N GLU A 219 -20.57 9.76 -1.70
CA GLU A 219 -19.12 9.69 -1.53
C GLU A 219 -18.37 10.40 -2.67
N VAL A 220 -18.78 10.23 -3.93
CA VAL A 220 -18.12 10.89 -5.06
C VAL A 220 -18.35 12.40 -5.04
N ASP A 221 -19.47 12.89 -4.52
CA ASP A 221 -19.72 14.31 -4.31
C ASP A 221 -18.78 14.89 -3.24
N ASN A 222 -18.63 14.17 -2.12
CA ASN A 222 -17.70 14.53 -1.07
C ASN A 222 -16.25 14.57 -1.58
N LEU A 223 -15.83 13.54 -2.31
CA LEU A 223 -14.50 13.46 -2.90
C LEU A 223 -14.27 14.55 -3.95
N ARG A 224 -15.25 14.82 -4.81
CA ARG A 224 -15.19 15.90 -5.81
C ARG A 224 -15.08 17.29 -5.18
N SER A 225 -15.62 17.48 -3.98
CA SER A 225 -15.55 18.78 -3.28
C SER A 225 -14.11 19.18 -2.89
N LEU A 226 -13.17 18.22 -2.86
CA LEU A 226 -11.77 18.44 -2.52
C LEU A 226 -11.00 19.11 -3.68
N SER A 227 -10.80 20.42 -3.59
CA SER A 227 -10.20 21.23 -4.67
C SER A 227 -8.72 20.92 -4.94
N THR A 228 -7.97 20.48 -3.93
CA THR A 228 -6.54 20.20 -4.00
C THR A 228 -6.22 18.80 -4.53
N VAL A 229 -7.24 17.97 -4.75
CA VAL A 229 -7.05 16.56 -5.10
C VAL A 229 -7.58 16.27 -6.50
N SER A 230 -6.79 15.54 -7.28
CA SER A 230 -7.19 14.97 -8.57
C SER A 230 -7.42 13.47 -8.40
N ILE A 231 -8.67 13.02 -8.53
CA ILE A 231 -9.05 11.64 -8.21
C ILE A 231 -9.36 10.87 -9.49
N GLN A 232 -8.80 9.66 -9.58
CA GLN A 232 -9.14 8.66 -10.58
C GLN A 232 -9.60 7.37 -9.89
N ILE A 233 -10.71 6.81 -10.35
CA ILE A 233 -11.30 5.57 -9.82
C ILE A 233 -11.46 4.57 -10.95
N THR A 234 -11.04 3.34 -10.68
CA THR A 234 -11.24 2.17 -11.54
C THR A 234 -11.75 1.00 -10.71
N ASP A 235 -12.73 0.26 -11.24
CA ASP A 235 -13.29 -0.94 -10.58
C ASP A 235 -13.83 -0.63 -9.18
N LEU A 236 -15.04 -0.06 -9.09
CA LEU A 236 -15.69 0.29 -7.83
C LEU A 236 -16.73 -0.76 -7.41
N SER A 237 -16.91 -0.92 -6.10
CA SER A 237 -17.88 -1.85 -5.50
C SER A 237 -18.36 -1.33 -4.13
N GLY A 238 -19.36 -1.95 -3.53
CA GLY A 238 -19.96 -1.48 -2.28
C GLY A 238 -21.31 -2.12 -1.98
N ALA A 239 -21.78 -1.92 -0.75
CA ALA A 239 -22.97 -2.59 -0.22
C ALA A 239 -24.23 -2.35 -1.06
N GLU A 240 -24.34 -1.19 -1.74
CA GLU A 240 -25.48 -0.88 -2.61
C GLU A 240 -25.55 -1.74 -3.88
N PHE A 241 -24.46 -2.40 -4.27
CA PHE A 241 -24.44 -3.34 -5.40
C PHE A 241 -24.71 -4.80 -4.98
N ASP A 242 -24.65 -5.12 -3.68
CA ASP A 242 -24.78 -6.50 -3.19
C ASP A 242 -26.23 -7.02 -3.18
N ASP A 243 -27.23 -6.12 -3.23
CA ASP A 243 -28.66 -6.46 -3.22
C ASP A 243 -29.25 -6.75 -4.62
N GLN A 244 -28.47 -6.58 -5.70
CA GLN A 244 -28.92 -6.88 -7.04
C GLN A 244 -28.19 -8.10 -7.61
N GLN A 245 -28.95 -9.02 -8.22
CA GLN A 245 -28.48 -10.23 -8.91
C GLN A 245 -27.53 -9.96 -10.11
N PHE A 246 -27.01 -8.76 -10.23
CA PHE A 246 -26.06 -8.36 -11.24
C PHE A 246 -24.86 -7.77 -10.52
N ARG A 247 -23.72 -8.46 -10.58
CA ARG A 247 -22.42 -7.79 -10.60
C ARG A 247 -22.40 -6.88 -11.83
N VAL A 248 -23.09 -5.75 -11.77
CA VAL A 248 -22.81 -4.65 -12.68
C VAL A 248 -21.50 -4.10 -12.15
N LEU A 249 -20.39 -4.73 -12.58
CA LEU A 249 -19.15 -3.99 -12.72
C LEU A 249 -19.54 -2.69 -13.41
N TRP A 250 -19.34 -1.57 -12.73
CA TRP A 250 -19.55 -0.25 -13.30
C TRP A 250 -18.91 -0.27 -14.69
N ALA A 251 -19.73 -0.20 -15.74
CA ALA A 251 -19.27 -0.49 -17.09
C ALA A 251 -18.10 0.46 -17.45
N PRO A 252 -17.17 0.07 -18.34
CA PRO A 252 -16.06 0.94 -18.75
C PRO A 252 -16.51 2.36 -19.14
N GLU A 253 -17.70 2.48 -19.76
CA GLU A 253 -18.33 3.73 -20.12
C GLU A 253 -18.76 4.56 -18.91
N GLY A 254 -19.35 3.91 -17.89
CA GLY A 254 -19.65 4.55 -16.62
C GLY A 254 -18.36 5.03 -15.93
N GLU A 255 -17.28 4.26 -15.98
CA GLU A 255 -16.01 4.61 -15.33
C GLU A 255 -15.43 5.88 -15.95
N ILE A 256 -15.53 6.01 -17.28
CA ILE A 256 -15.16 7.23 -17.99
C ILE A 256 -15.97 8.43 -17.48
N GLU A 257 -17.30 8.31 -17.39
CA GLU A 257 -18.16 9.41 -16.92
C GLU A 257 -17.92 9.77 -15.44
N LEU A 258 -17.65 8.77 -14.58
CA LEU A 258 -17.24 9.00 -13.20
C LEU A 258 -15.94 9.78 -13.11
N ASN A 259 -14.92 9.38 -13.86
CA ASN A 259 -13.64 10.09 -13.85
C ASN A 259 -13.78 11.50 -14.43
N ARG A 260 -14.60 11.70 -15.46
CA ARG A 260 -14.94 13.04 -15.97
C ARG A 260 -15.64 13.88 -14.91
N TYR A 261 -16.55 13.29 -14.13
CA TYR A 261 -17.23 13.95 -13.02
C TYR A 261 -16.25 14.37 -11.93
N LEU A 262 -15.42 13.45 -11.43
CA LEU A 262 -14.41 13.73 -10.39
C LEU A 262 -13.37 14.79 -10.85
N GLN A 263 -12.97 14.75 -12.13
CA GLN A 263 -12.08 15.73 -12.75
C GLN A 263 -12.77 17.04 -13.11
N ARG A 264 -14.05 17.20 -12.78
CA ARG A 264 -14.87 18.40 -13.04
C ARG A 264 -15.04 18.73 -14.53
N ALA A 265 -14.83 17.75 -15.41
CA ALA A 265 -15.09 17.86 -16.84
C ALA A 265 -16.60 17.77 -17.18
N THR A 266 -17.41 17.23 -16.27
CA THR A 266 -18.88 17.24 -16.31
C THR A 266 -19.42 17.73 -14.96
N SER A 267 -20.67 18.22 -14.92
CA SER A 267 -21.35 18.64 -13.68
C SER A 267 -22.38 17.63 -13.17
N VAL A 268 -22.68 16.60 -13.96
CA VAL A 268 -23.73 15.63 -13.67
C VAL A 268 -23.11 14.41 -13.00
N ASN A 269 -23.54 14.10 -11.78
CA ASN A 269 -23.13 12.90 -11.07
C ASN A 269 -23.66 11.67 -11.84
N PRO A 270 -22.80 10.74 -12.28
CA PRO A 270 -23.23 9.61 -13.10
C PRO A 270 -24.16 8.65 -12.35
N PHE A 271 -24.12 8.61 -11.00
CA PHE A 271 -25.04 7.81 -10.19
C PHE A 271 -26.49 8.33 -10.20
N THR A 272 -26.70 9.61 -10.53
CA THR A 272 -28.04 10.22 -10.63
C THR A 272 -28.49 10.39 -12.08
N ASN A 273 -27.59 10.15 -13.03
CA ASN A 273 -27.88 10.34 -14.45
C ASN A 273 -28.67 9.15 -15.01
N LYS A 274 -29.98 9.33 -15.14
CA LYS A 274 -30.91 8.34 -15.70
C LYS A 274 -30.68 7.97 -17.17
N ASN A 275 -29.67 8.55 -17.83
CA ASN A 275 -29.31 8.25 -19.22
C ASN A 275 -28.15 7.23 -19.32
N ILE A 276 -27.65 6.72 -18.19
CA ILE A 276 -26.64 5.67 -18.11
C ILE A 276 -27.38 4.41 -17.63
N GLU A 277 -28.13 3.77 -18.53
CA GLU A 277 -28.71 2.42 -18.35
C GLU A 277 -28.07 1.45 -19.34
#